data_AF-A0A519HE52-F1
#
_entry.id   AF-A0A519HE52-F1
#
_cell.length_a   1.000
_cell.length_b   1.000
_cell.length_c   1.000
_cell.angle_alpha   90.00
_cell.angle_beta   90.00
_cell.angle_gamma   90.00
#
_symmetry.space_group_name_H-M   'P 1'
#
loop_
_entity.id
_entity.type
_entity.pdbx_description
1 polymer ?
#
loop_
_entity_poly.entity_id
_entity_poly.type
_entity_poly.pdbx_seq_one_letter_code
_entity_poly.pdbx_strand_id
1 'polypeptide(L)' 'MPALVFITGASSGIGQALAGRFYDAGYDLALVARRTSEIES' A
#
# COMPACT_ATOMS: atom_id res chain seq x y z
N MET A 1 -2.54 18.49 -3.35
CA MET A 1 -1.60 17.51 -2.75
C MET A 1 -2.47 16.36 -2.28
N PRO A 2 -2.39 15.17 -2.89
CA PRO A 2 -3.13 14.01 -2.41
C PRO A 2 -2.71 13.66 -0.98
N ALA A 3 -3.63 13.10 -0.19
CA ALA A 3 -3.30 12.66 1.15
C ALA A 3 -2.45 11.39 1.09
N LEU A 4 -1.50 11.25 2.01
CA LEU A 4 -0.62 10.08 2.11
C LEU A 4 -1.21 9.05 3.10
N VAL A 5 -1.24 7.78 2.71
CA VAL A 5 -1.58 6.65 3.59
C VAL A 5 -0.37 5.76 3.79
N PHE A 6 -0.01 5.52 5.05
CA PHE A 6 1.07 4.61 5.45
C PHE A 6 0.49 3.24 5.81
N ILE A 7 0.79 2.20 5.03
CA ILE A 7 0.23 0.86 5.18
C ILE A 7 1.34 -0.12 5.57
N THR A 8 1.22 -0.72 6.75
CA THR A 8 2.10 -1.79 7.22
C THR A 8 1.51 -3.16 6.88
N GLY A 9 2.37 -4.17 6.69
CA GLY A 9 1.92 -5.49 6.26
C GLY A 9 1.38 -5.48 4.82
N ALA A 10 1.90 -4.60 3.97
CA ALA A 10 1.36 -4.33 2.64
C ALA A 10 1.62 -5.44 1.60
N SER A 11 2.30 -6.53 1.96
CA SER A 11 2.71 -7.55 0.99
C SER A 11 1.68 -8.65 0.71
N SER A 12 0.61 -8.75 1.50
CA SER A 12 -0.44 -9.73 1.24
C SER A 12 -1.79 -9.35 1.86
N GLY A 13 -2.83 -10.07 1.46
CA GLY A 13 -4.14 -10.07 2.11
C GLY A 13 -4.75 -8.67 2.24
N ILE A 14 -5.17 -8.32 3.46
CA ILE A 14 -5.85 -7.05 3.74
C ILE A 14 -4.94 -5.84 3.45
N GLY A 15 -3.63 -5.96 3.65
CA GLY A 15 -2.69 -4.87 3.36
C GLY A 15 -2.68 -4.48 1.88
N GLN A 16 -2.62 -5.47 0.99
CA GLN A 16 -2.73 -5.22 -0.47
C GLN A 16 -4.11 -4.72 -0.87
N ALA A 17 -5.19 -5.28 -0.29
CA ALA A 17 -6.55 -4.83 -0.58
C ALA A 17 -6.77 -3.36 -0.18
N LEU A 18 -6.21 -2.94 0.97
CA LEU A 18 -6.23 -1.54 1.41
C LEU A 18 -5.41 -0.64 0.48
N ALA A 19 -4.21 -1.09 0.06
CA ALA A 19 -3.39 -0.34 -0.88
C ALA A 19 -4.15 -0.07 -2.18
N GLY A 20 -4.75 -1.10 -2.80
CA GLY A 20 -5.56 -0.93 -4.01
C GLY A 20 -6.72 0.05 -3.80
N ARG A 21 -7.48 -0.10 -2.71
CA ARG A 21 -8.63 0.78 -2.42
C ARG A 21 -8.23 2.25 -2.25
N PHE A 22 -7.12 2.53 -1.56
CA PHE A 22 -6.67 3.91 -1.36
C PHE A 22 -6.00 4.51 -2.60
N TYR A 23 -5.31 3.68 -3.39
CA TYR A 23 -4.82 4.09 -4.70
C TYR A 23 -5.96 4.52 -5.62
N ASP A 24 -7.02 3.71 -5.72
CA ASP A 24 -8.21 4.01 -6.53
C ASP A 24 -8.95 5.28 -6.04
N ALA A 25 -8.85 5.59 -4.75
CA ALA A 25 -9.39 6.79 -4.15
C ALA A 25 -8.49 8.04 -4.30
N GLY A 26 -7.34 7.92 -4.97
CA GLY A 26 -6.44 9.04 -5.30
C GLY A 26 -5.45 9.44 -4.21
N TYR A 27 -5.13 8.53 -3.30
CA TYR A 27 -4.12 8.76 -2.25
C TYR A 27 -2.72 8.39 -2.73
N ASP A 28 -1.72 9.08 -2.18
CA ASP A 28 -0.33 8.60 -2.24
C ASP A 28 -0.15 7.48 -1.21
N LEU A 29 0.66 6.48 -1.54
CA LEU A 29 0.86 5.32 -0.68
C LEU A 29 2.31 5.17 -0.25
N ALA A 30 2.51 4.95 1.05
CA ALA A 30 3.77 4.49 1.62
C ALA A 30 3.58 3.07 2.15
N LEU A 31 4.08 2.08 1.40
CA LEU A 31 3.89 0.66 1.69
C LEU A 31 5.08 0.10 2.48
N VAL A 32 4.80 -0.62 3.56
CA VAL A 32 5.82 -1.30 4.37
C VAL A 32 5.54 -2.78 4.46
N ALA A 33 6.54 -3.57 4.08
CA ALA A 33 6.52 -5.02 4.16
C ALA A 33 7.88 -5.56 4.57
N ARG A 34 7.88 -6.74 5.23
CA ARG A 34 9.12 -7.49 5.51
C ARG A 34 9.70 -8.16 4.27
N ARG A 35 8.85 -8.54 3.33
CA ARG A 35 9.21 -9.13 2.02
C ARG A 35 8.99 -8.05 0.97
N THR A 36 9.98 -7.19 0.78
CA THR A 36 9.87 -6.03 -0.12
C THR A 36 9.68 -6.46 -1.58
N SER A 37 10.26 -7.59 -1.98
CA SER A 37 10.09 -8.19 -3.30
C SER A 37 8.64 -8.52 -3.68
N GLU A 38 7.72 -8.64 -2.71
CA GLU A 38 6.30 -8.87 -2.97
C GLU A 38 5.52 -7.58 -3.33
N ILE A 39 6.13 -6.39 -3.15
CA ILE A 39 5.52 -5.08 -3.44
C ILE A 39 6.38 -4.19 -4.36
N GLU A 40 7.56 -4.66 -4.75
CA GLU A 40 8.44 -4.02 -5.73
C GLU A 40 8.09 -4.55 -7.13
N SER A 41 7.86 -3.65 -8.11
CA SER A 41 7.64 -3.98 -9.53
C SER A 41 8.04 -2.83 -10.42
#